data_AF-A0A7S1RL22-F1
#
_entry.id   AF-A0A7S1RL22-F1
#
_cell.length_a   1.000
_cell.length_b   1.000
_cell.length_c   1.000
_cell.angle_alpha   90.00
_cell.angle_beta   90.00
_cell.angle_gamma   90.00
#
_symmetry.space_group_name_H-M   'P 1'
#
loop_
_entity.id
_entity.type
_entity.pdbx_description
1 polymer ?
#
loop_
_entity_poly.entity_id
_entity_poly.type
_entity_poly.pdbx_seq_one_letter_code
_entity_poly.pdbx_strand_id
1 'polypeptide(L)'
;ADAGVAAPAKSKCPFSKENMAMEGAPKAAEMGLLPGERYIAMNRFQVRDGSEAQFETRWATRKSSLIELDGFRWFGLFRRVPPSGEDPQPYPDDYNYVSFTIWETKKNFNAWRTGPAFKEAHGGGSVMNFFGMIINGFMTSKGPPKPAFWRGMLMEKTRDEKPRLASGPGGRAEADGSEVLDPEVFVSMNRFTVAAGREAEFEQRWANRESKLQDQPGFRFFQLMRRDQTPDDDVNYISMAAWDDREAFDNWRNGEGFKKAHGGGKPPQAGAGHGGAGGEGSSGPMGGALVRPPRPYFYEGKLVLESEQGA
;
A
#
# COMPACT_ATOMS: atom_id res chain seq x y z
N ALA A 1 -36.95 -53.98 -34.55
CA ALA A 1 -36.29 -53.37 -33.38
C ALA A 1 -34.82 -53.28 -33.73
N ASP A 2 -34.45 -52.13 -34.29
CA ASP A 2 -33.15 -51.86 -34.89
C ASP A 2 -32.40 -50.95 -33.92
N ALA A 3 -31.21 -51.36 -33.47
CA ALA A 3 -30.39 -50.60 -32.52
C ALA A 3 -28.96 -50.58 -33.05
N GLY A 4 -28.70 -49.62 -33.95
CA GLY A 4 -27.36 -49.25 -34.39
C GLY A 4 -26.61 -48.55 -33.26
N VAL A 5 -25.44 -49.08 -32.90
CA VAL A 5 -24.48 -48.43 -32.01
C VAL A 5 -23.52 -47.61 -32.86
N ALA A 6 -23.74 -46.30 -32.92
CA ALA A 6 -22.81 -45.34 -33.48
C ALA A 6 -21.92 -44.76 -32.38
N ALA A 7 -20.60 -44.83 -32.57
CA ALA A 7 -19.60 -44.20 -31.70
C ALA A 7 -19.63 -42.66 -31.87
N PRO A 8 -19.49 -41.86 -30.80
CA PRO A 8 -19.40 -40.42 -30.95
C PRO A 8 -17.99 -39.97 -31.36
N ALA A 9 -17.97 -39.08 -32.34
CA ALA A 9 -16.82 -38.44 -32.94
C ALA A 9 -16.01 -37.60 -31.95
N LYS A 10 -14.69 -37.58 -32.16
CA LYS A 10 -13.75 -36.65 -31.51
C LYS A 10 -14.12 -35.21 -31.89
N SER A 11 -14.70 -34.47 -30.94
CA SER A 11 -14.88 -33.03 -31.04
C SER A 11 -13.52 -32.33 -30.97
N LYS A 12 -13.14 -31.64 -32.05
CA LYS A 12 -11.97 -30.76 -32.10
C LYS A 12 -12.29 -29.49 -31.31
N CYS A 13 -11.55 -29.23 -30.22
CA CYS A 13 -11.54 -27.93 -29.54
C CYS A 13 -11.12 -26.83 -30.53
N PRO A 14 -11.89 -25.74 -30.71
CA PRO A 14 -11.59 -24.69 -31.68
C PRO A 14 -10.73 -23.58 -31.07
N PHE A 15 -9.65 -23.93 -30.37
CA PHE A 15 -8.65 -22.97 -29.92
C PHE A 15 -7.28 -23.39 -30.45
N SER A 16 -7.16 -23.39 -31.78
CA SER A 16 -5.86 -23.31 -32.43
C SER A 16 -5.32 -21.90 -32.25
N LYS A 17 -4.09 -21.81 -31.74
CA LYS A 17 -3.29 -20.58 -31.68
C LYS A 17 -3.06 -20.07 -33.10
N GLU A 18 -3.83 -19.07 -33.52
CA GLU A 18 -3.52 -18.26 -34.68
C GLU A 18 -3.43 -16.79 -34.28
N ASN A 19 -2.35 -16.18 -34.76
CA ASN A 19 -1.88 -14.84 -34.46
C ASN A 19 -2.98 -13.78 -34.67
N MET A 20 -3.54 -13.27 -33.58
CA MET A 20 -4.09 -11.91 -33.59
C MET A 20 -2.93 -10.95 -33.33
N ALA A 21 -2.39 -10.40 -34.42
CA ALA A 21 -1.65 -9.16 -34.34
C ALA A 21 -2.58 -8.11 -33.70
N MET A 22 -2.17 -7.59 -32.54
CA MET A 22 -2.83 -6.45 -31.89
C MET A 22 -2.60 -5.20 -32.75
N GLU A 23 -3.44 -4.98 -33.75
CA GLU A 23 -3.58 -3.67 -34.38
C GLU A 23 -4.29 -2.73 -33.40
N GLY A 24 -3.65 -1.60 -33.08
CA GLY A 24 -4.33 -0.43 -32.52
C GLY A 24 -4.25 -0.20 -31.01
N ALA A 25 -3.18 -0.60 -30.32
CA ALA A 25 -2.92 -0.03 -28.99
C ALA A 25 -2.76 1.51 -29.13
N PRO A 26 -3.52 2.34 -28.39
CA PRO A 26 -3.41 3.79 -28.50
C PRO A 26 -1.97 4.21 -28.23
N LYS A 27 -1.45 5.13 -29.06
CA LYS A 27 -0.11 5.70 -28.83
C LYS A 27 -0.12 6.33 -27.42
N ALA A 28 0.96 6.14 -26.65
CA ALA A 28 1.08 6.64 -25.28
C ALA A 28 0.75 8.13 -25.10
N ALA A 29 0.86 8.92 -26.17
CA ALA A 29 0.52 10.35 -26.22
C ALA A 29 -1.00 10.67 -26.11
N GLU A 30 -1.90 9.70 -26.31
CA GLU A 30 -3.36 9.90 -26.22
C GLU A 30 -3.96 9.37 -24.91
N MET A 31 -3.18 8.67 -24.09
CA MET A 31 -3.65 8.09 -22.84
C MET A 31 -3.61 9.14 -21.72
N GLY A 32 -4.79 9.48 -21.19
CA GLY A 32 -4.91 10.29 -19.99
C GLY A 32 -4.50 9.54 -18.72
N LEU A 33 -4.13 10.30 -17.70
CA LEU A 33 -3.95 9.79 -16.35
C LEU A 33 -5.30 9.34 -15.77
N LEU A 34 -5.28 8.25 -15.00
CA LEU A 34 -6.46 7.78 -14.28
C LEU A 34 -6.90 8.82 -13.24
N PRO A 35 -8.23 8.93 -13.01
CA PRO A 35 -8.75 9.76 -11.94
C PRO A 35 -8.36 9.18 -10.57
N GLY A 36 -8.20 10.06 -9.59
CA GLY A 36 -8.03 9.64 -8.20
C GLY A 36 -9.40 9.45 -7.53
N GLU A 37 -9.64 8.27 -6.98
CA GLU A 37 -10.86 7.88 -6.25
C GLU A 37 -10.74 8.13 -4.73
N ARG A 38 -9.51 8.24 -4.23
CA ARG A 38 -9.21 8.48 -2.81
C ARG A 38 -8.13 9.54 -2.65
N TYR A 39 -8.10 10.14 -1.48
CA TYR A 39 -6.99 10.98 -1.06
C TYR A 39 -6.30 10.38 0.17
N ILE A 40 -4.99 10.22 0.08
CA ILE A 40 -4.20 9.59 1.13
C ILE A 40 -3.22 10.60 1.69
N ALA A 41 -3.14 10.67 3.02
CA ALA A 41 -2.05 11.33 3.71
C ALA A 41 -1.22 10.30 4.46
N MET A 42 0.07 10.25 4.11
CA MET A 42 1.06 9.39 4.75
C MET A 42 2.10 10.26 5.45
N ASN A 43 2.22 10.15 6.77
CA ASN A 43 3.31 10.79 7.52
C ASN A 43 4.41 9.79 7.74
N ARG A 44 5.65 10.11 7.34
CA ARG A 44 6.82 9.24 7.53
C ARG A 44 7.61 9.71 8.75
N PHE A 45 7.90 8.80 9.68
CA PHE A 45 8.56 9.09 10.94
C PHE A 45 9.89 8.36 11.02
N GLN A 46 10.90 9.03 11.58
CA GLN A 46 12.18 8.45 11.98
C GLN A 46 12.16 8.25 13.50
N VAL A 47 11.54 7.17 13.97
CA VAL A 47 11.52 6.81 15.40
C VAL A 47 12.92 6.38 15.83
N ARG A 48 13.36 6.76 17.03
CA ARG A 48 14.64 6.32 17.58
C ARG A 48 14.56 4.85 17.97
N ASP A 49 15.63 4.13 17.72
CA ASP A 49 15.82 2.76 18.15
C ASP A 49 15.61 2.67 19.68
N GLY A 50 14.80 1.71 20.11
CA GLY A 50 14.40 1.52 21.51
C GLY A 50 13.26 2.43 21.99
N SER A 51 12.72 3.32 21.12
CA SER A 51 11.59 4.19 21.44
C SER A 51 10.26 3.73 20.83
N GLU A 52 10.22 2.55 20.20
CA GLU A 52 9.10 2.02 19.44
C GLU A 52 7.85 1.85 20.33
N ALA A 53 7.98 1.16 21.46
CA ALA A 53 6.89 0.94 22.42
C ALA A 53 6.29 2.27 22.90
N GLN A 54 7.13 3.19 23.35
CA GLN A 54 6.71 4.53 23.78
C GLN A 54 6.09 5.34 22.63
N PHE A 55 6.62 5.20 21.41
CA PHE A 55 6.07 5.86 20.24
C PHE A 55 4.64 5.37 19.99
N GLU A 56 4.42 4.07 19.96
CA GLU A 56 3.12 3.43 19.73
C GLU A 56 2.11 3.73 20.86
N THR A 57 2.52 3.65 22.12
CA THR A 57 1.67 3.97 23.29
C THR A 57 1.11 5.38 23.21
N ARG A 58 1.89 6.35 22.71
CA ARG A 58 1.38 7.71 22.54
C ARG A 58 0.28 7.78 21.48
N TRP A 59 0.26 6.93 20.46
CA TRP A 59 -0.87 6.88 19.52
C TRP A 59 -2.05 6.13 20.12
N ALA A 60 -1.78 5.01 20.79
CA ALA A 60 -2.75 4.15 21.44
C ALA A 60 -3.60 4.84 22.51
N THR A 61 -3.02 5.80 23.24
CA THR A 61 -3.66 6.50 24.36
C THR A 61 -4.19 7.90 24.02
N ARG A 62 -4.00 8.36 22.76
CA ARG A 62 -4.48 9.68 22.31
C ARG A 62 -5.96 9.66 21.99
N LYS A 63 -6.70 10.69 22.37
CA LYS A 63 -8.07 10.88 21.89
C LYS A 63 -8.10 11.07 20.37
N SER A 64 -9.10 10.48 19.72
CA SER A 64 -9.34 10.63 18.29
C SER A 64 -10.82 10.54 17.96
N SER A 65 -11.33 11.55 17.26
CA SER A 65 -12.64 11.54 16.60
C SER A 65 -12.54 11.17 15.11
N LEU A 66 -11.44 10.58 14.64
CA LEU A 66 -11.23 10.32 13.19
C LEU A 66 -12.40 9.53 12.57
N ILE A 67 -12.91 8.52 13.26
CA ILE A 67 -14.00 7.65 12.79
C ILE A 67 -15.32 8.41 12.55
N GLU A 68 -15.52 9.55 13.22
CA GLU A 68 -16.73 10.36 13.16
C GLU A 68 -16.69 11.38 12.02
N LEU A 69 -15.54 11.54 11.35
CA LEU A 69 -15.35 12.59 10.36
C LEU A 69 -15.89 12.19 9.00
N ASP A 70 -16.60 13.13 8.38
CA ASP A 70 -17.11 12.95 7.02
C ASP A 70 -15.99 12.63 6.03
N GLY A 71 -16.18 11.54 5.29
CA GLY A 71 -15.26 11.03 4.29
C GLY A 71 -13.97 10.43 4.84
N PHE A 72 -13.82 10.23 6.16
CA PHE A 72 -12.78 9.33 6.68
C PHE A 72 -13.09 7.89 6.29
N ARG A 73 -12.06 7.14 5.89
CA ARG A 73 -12.20 5.75 5.43
C ARG A 73 -11.38 4.78 6.25
N TRP A 74 -10.11 5.12 6.46
CA TRP A 74 -9.18 4.18 7.06
C TRP A 74 -7.98 4.89 7.69
N PHE A 75 -7.49 4.38 8.81
CA PHE A 75 -6.23 4.76 9.45
C PHE A 75 -5.45 3.52 9.88
N GLY A 76 -4.12 3.62 9.87
CA GLY A 76 -3.26 2.73 10.64
C GLY A 76 -1.87 3.32 10.85
N LEU A 77 -1.23 2.84 11.93
CA LEU A 77 0.15 3.12 12.27
C LEU A 77 1.01 1.93 11.87
N PHE A 78 1.91 2.14 10.93
CA PHE A 78 2.68 1.09 10.29
C PHE A 78 4.12 1.13 10.75
N ARG A 79 4.56 0.07 11.44
CA ARG A 79 5.97 -0.14 11.76
C ARG A 79 6.63 -0.92 10.63
N ARG A 80 7.74 -0.41 10.09
CA ARG A 80 8.49 -1.10 9.05
C ARG A 80 9.16 -2.34 9.63
N VAL A 81 9.10 -3.44 8.88
CA VAL A 81 9.68 -4.74 9.26
C VAL A 81 10.38 -5.35 8.06
N PRO A 82 11.39 -6.21 8.27
CA PRO A 82 12.04 -6.90 7.16
C PRO A 82 11.08 -7.89 6.46
N PRO A 83 11.46 -8.38 5.27
CA PRO A 83 10.83 -9.55 4.68
C PRO A 83 10.92 -10.76 5.63
N SER A 84 10.02 -11.72 5.46
CA SER A 84 9.99 -12.91 6.32
C SER A 84 11.27 -13.72 6.17
N GLY A 85 11.93 -14.00 7.30
CA GLY A 85 13.17 -14.77 7.36
C GLY A 85 14.43 -13.97 7.02
N GLU A 86 14.33 -12.65 6.89
CA GLU A 86 15.48 -11.77 6.63
C GLU A 86 15.74 -10.86 7.83
N ASP A 87 17.02 -10.58 8.09
CA ASP A 87 17.42 -9.62 9.12
C ASP A 87 17.05 -8.18 8.69
N PRO A 88 16.80 -7.27 9.65
CA PRO A 88 16.61 -5.85 9.36
C PRO A 88 17.75 -5.28 8.52
N GLN A 89 17.44 -4.86 7.29
CA GLN A 89 18.40 -4.18 6.43
C GLN A 89 18.25 -2.66 6.57
N PRO A 90 19.35 -1.89 6.47
CA PRO A 90 19.26 -0.44 6.38
C PRO A 90 18.49 -0.07 5.10
N TYR A 91 17.38 0.65 5.28
CA TYR A 91 16.62 1.15 4.14
C TYR A 91 17.28 2.42 3.59
N PRO A 92 17.13 2.71 2.27
CA PRO A 92 17.65 3.95 1.69
C PRO A 92 17.07 5.24 2.32
N ASP A 93 15.95 5.10 3.04
CA ASP A 93 15.36 6.14 3.85
C ASP A 93 15.29 5.69 5.31
N ASP A 94 15.59 6.57 6.27
CA ASP A 94 15.60 6.21 7.71
C ASP A 94 14.18 6.18 8.34
N TYR A 95 13.12 6.10 7.54
CA TYR A 95 11.75 6.12 8.07
C TYR A 95 11.31 4.72 8.49
N ASN A 96 11.29 4.43 9.78
CA ASN A 96 10.87 3.15 10.33
C ASN A 96 9.38 3.09 10.71
N TYR A 97 8.65 4.21 10.69
CA TYR A 97 7.21 4.23 10.84
C TYR A 97 6.53 5.09 9.78
N VAL A 98 5.31 4.72 9.41
CA VAL A 98 4.39 5.62 8.72
C VAL A 98 3.03 5.63 9.40
N SER A 99 2.38 6.78 9.50
CA SER A 99 0.93 6.81 9.69
C SER A 99 0.27 7.02 8.35
N PHE A 100 -0.87 6.37 8.14
CA PHE A 100 -1.52 6.33 6.85
C PHE A 100 -3.01 6.55 7.03
N THR A 101 -3.56 7.56 6.37
CA THR A 101 -5.00 7.85 6.38
C THR A 101 -5.56 7.84 4.97
N ILE A 102 -6.72 7.23 4.80
CA ILE A 102 -7.49 7.25 3.56
C ILE A 102 -8.72 8.11 3.77
N TRP A 103 -8.96 8.99 2.81
CA TRP A 103 -10.11 9.89 2.75
C TRP A 103 -10.82 9.68 1.43
N GLU A 104 -12.15 9.83 1.46
CA GLU A 104 -12.98 9.79 0.26
C GLU A 104 -12.50 10.79 -0.77
N THR A 105 -12.24 12.03 -0.34
CA THR A 105 -11.75 13.08 -1.23
C THR A 105 -10.70 13.95 -0.55
N LYS A 106 -9.94 14.68 -1.37
CA LYS A 106 -9.03 15.74 -0.90
C LYS A 106 -9.79 16.84 -0.14
N LYS A 107 -11.06 17.08 -0.47
CA LYS A 107 -11.92 18.06 0.22
C LYS A 107 -12.17 17.60 1.65
N ASN A 108 -12.51 16.33 1.88
CA ASN A 108 -12.70 15.76 3.22
C ASN A 108 -11.42 15.89 4.06
N PHE A 109 -10.27 15.48 3.50
CA PHE A 109 -8.97 15.65 4.17
C PHE A 109 -8.69 17.12 4.54
N ASN A 110 -8.92 18.05 3.61
CA ASN A 110 -8.68 19.47 3.86
C ASN A 110 -9.61 20.03 4.94
N ALA A 111 -10.88 19.61 4.95
CA ALA A 111 -11.84 19.99 5.99
C ALA A 111 -11.36 19.53 7.37
N TRP A 112 -10.94 18.26 7.49
CA TRP A 112 -10.32 17.76 8.71
C TRP A 112 -9.10 18.59 9.12
N ARG A 113 -8.17 18.83 8.20
CA ARG A 113 -6.90 19.54 8.46
C ARG A 113 -7.10 20.96 9.00
N THR A 114 -8.23 21.58 8.72
CA THR A 114 -8.60 22.91 9.25
C THR A 114 -9.54 22.86 10.46
N GLY A 115 -10.06 21.69 10.79
CA GLY A 115 -11.06 21.48 11.83
C GLY A 115 -10.49 21.22 13.23
N PRO A 116 -11.37 21.16 14.26
CA PRO A 116 -10.96 20.91 15.64
C PRO A 116 -10.35 19.52 15.86
N ALA A 117 -10.84 18.50 15.14
CA ALA A 117 -10.31 17.14 15.21
C ALA A 117 -8.85 17.03 14.74
N PHE A 118 -8.36 17.94 13.89
CA PHE A 118 -6.94 17.99 13.56
C PHE A 118 -6.10 18.42 14.77
N LYS A 119 -6.57 19.44 15.51
CA LYS A 119 -5.89 19.86 16.74
C LYS A 119 -5.89 18.73 17.77
N GLU A 120 -7.01 18.06 17.95
CA GLU A 120 -7.12 16.89 18.84
C GLU A 120 -6.09 15.82 18.51
N ALA A 121 -6.05 15.36 17.25
CA ALA A 121 -5.11 14.33 16.80
C ALA A 121 -3.63 14.73 16.97
N HIS A 122 -3.35 16.04 17.05
CA HIS A 122 -1.99 16.61 17.14
C HIS A 122 -1.73 17.39 18.44
N GLY A 123 -2.51 17.16 19.50
CA GLY A 123 -2.24 17.70 20.84
C GLY A 123 -2.47 19.21 21.03
N GLY A 124 -3.37 19.81 20.25
CA GLY A 124 -3.89 21.18 20.46
C GLY A 124 -3.30 22.28 19.56
N GLY A 125 -2.36 21.94 18.66
CA GLY A 125 -1.67 22.91 17.79
C GLY A 125 -2.42 23.37 16.55
N SER A 126 -2.10 24.57 16.04
CA SER A 126 -2.49 24.99 14.69
C SER A 126 -1.67 24.26 13.62
N VAL A 127 -2.15 24.24 12.37
CA VAL A 127 -1.41 23.68 11.21
C VAL A 127 -0.04 24.33 11.01
N MET A 128 0.12 25.62 11.33
CA MET A 128 1.42 26.30 11.27
C MET A 128 2.34 25.87 12.44
N ASN A 129 1.76 25.51 13.58
CA ASN A 129 2.47 24.92 14.71
C ASN A 129 2.80 23.42 14.52
N PHE A 130 2.29 22.76 13.48
CA PHE A 130 2.63 21.37 13.14
C PHE A 130 4.13 21.17 12.93
N PHE A 131 4.83 22.18 12.38
CA PHE A 131 6.28 22.15 12.22
C PHE A 131 7.05 22.39 13.55
N GLY A 132 6.39 22.89 14.61
CA GLY A 132 7.01 23.25 15.89
C GLY A 132 6.54 22.46 17.13
N MET A 133 5.40 21.78 17.10
CA MET A 133 4.82 21.10 18.28
C MET A 133 5.29 19.65 18.43
N ILE A 134 6.60 19.50 18.64
CA ILE A 134 7.24 18.21 18.92
C ILE A 134 7.95 18.25 20.28
N ILE A 135 7.58 19.12 21.23
CA ILE A 135 8.32 19.19 22.51
C ILE A 135 8.37 17.81 23.23
N ASN A 136 7.32 16.97 23.13
CA ASN A 136 7.35 15.57 23.60
C ASN A 136 7.59 14.51 22.50
N GLY A 137 7.52 14.87 21.22
CA GLY A 137 7.88 13.98 20.12
C GLY A 137 9.38 13.92 19.83
N PHE A 138 10.13 14.93 20.29
CA PHE A 138 11.57 15.00 20.14
C PHE A 138 12.29 13.93 20.95
N MET A 139 11.64 13.29 21.94
CA MET A 139 12.23 12.18 22.69
C MET A 139 12.22 10.86 21.92
N THR A 140 11.15 10.56 21.18
CA THR A 140 11.00 9.27 20.49
C THR A 140 11.29 9.33 18.99
N SER A 141 11.36 10.51 18.36
CA SER A 141 11.65 10.65 16.92
C SER A 141 12.82 11.60 16.61
N LYS A 142 13.62 11.25 15.60
CA LYS A 142 14.69 12.06 14.99
C LYS A 142 14.05 13.15 14.10
N GLY A 143 13.46 14.16 14.75
CA GLY A 143 12.82 15.30 14.07
C GLY A 143 11.34 15.11 13.70
N PRO A 144 10.76 16.07 12.95
CA PRO A 144 9.36 16.02 12.58
C PRO A 144 9.03 14.96 11.53
N PRO A 145 7.78 14.46 11.48
CA PRO A 145 7.35 13.60 10.39
C PRO A 145 7.41 14.33 9.05
N LYS A 146 7.75 13.58 7.98
CA LYS A 146 7.69 14.08 6.61
C LYS A 146 6.41 13.63 5.92
N PRO A 147 5.45 14.54 5.66
CA PRO A 147 4.21 14.19 4.98
C PRO A 147 4.46 13.83 3.52
N ALA A 148 3.62 12.95 3.00
CA ALA A 148 3.53 12.52 1.62
C ALA A 148 2.05 12.34 1.28
N PHE A 149 1.55 13.14 0.33
CA PHE A 149 0.18 13.07 -0.12
C PHE A 149 0.05 12.29 -1.43
N TRP A 150 -1.02 11.51 -1.56
CA TRP A 150 -1.25 10.64 -2.70
C TRP A 150 -2.70 10.68 -3.18
N ARG A 151 -2.88 10.48 -4.49
CA ARG A 151 -4.15 10.15 -5.12
C ARG A 151 -4.26 8.64 -5.26
N GLY A 152 -5.23 8.03 -4.60
CA GLY A 152 -5.53 6.60 -4.73
C GLY A 152 -6.36 6.33 -5.97
N MET A 153 -6.03 5.27 -6.70
CA MET A 153 -6.66 4.81 -7.93
C MET A 153 -6.64 3.28 -7.97
N LEU A 154 -7.59 2.66 -8.68
CA LEU A 154 -7.65 1.21 -8.85
C LEU A 154 -7.76 0.48 -7.50
N MET A 155 -8.77 0.83 -6.71
CA MET A 155 -9.05 0.15 -5.44
C MET A 155 -9.57 -1.27 -5.73
N GLU A 156 -9.02 -2.26 -5.02
CA GLU A 156 -9.60 -3.60 -4.95
C GLU A 156 -9.81 -3.95 -3.49
N LYS A 157 -10.93 -4.61 -3.17
CA LYS A 157 -11.20 -5.12 -1.83
C LYS A 157 -11.49 -6.61 -1.91
N THR A 158 -11.29 -7.30 -0.80
CA THR A 158 -11.67 -8.70 -0.65
C THR A 158 -13.14 -8.93 -0.98
N ARG A 159 -13.46 -10.12 -1.48
CA ARG A 159 -14.85 -10.57 -1.68
C ARG A 159 -15.47 -11.11 -0.40
N ASP A 160 -14.64 -11.56 0.54
CA ASP A 160 -15.10 -12.06 1.82
C ASP A 160 -15.53 -10.90 2.72
N GLU A 161 -16.59 -11.10 3.49
CA GLU A 161 -16.88 -10.19 4.59
C GLU A 161 -15.83 -10.35 5.69
N LYS A 162 -15.19 -9.24 6.08
CA LYS A 162 -14.17 -9.21 7.12
C LYS A 162 -14.66 -8.43 8.33
N PRO A 163 -14.32 -8.85 9.56
CA PRO A 163 -14.55 -8.02 10.74
C PRO A 163 -13.89 -6.64 10.58
N ARG A 164 -14.63 -5.60 10.96
CA ARG A 164 -14.11 -4.23 10.92
C ARG A 164 -13.05 -4.03 11.99
N LEU A 165 -11.95 -3.40 11.63
CA LEU A 165 -10.91 -2.98 12.58
C LEU A 165 -11.29 -1.64 13.20
N ALA A 166 -11.29 -1.57 14.53
CA ALA A 166 -11.84 -0.42 15.26
C ALA A 166 -10.95 0.06 16.41
N SER A 167 -9.69 -0.36 16.45
CA SER A 167 -8.76 0.00 17.53
C SER A 167 -8.39 1.47 17.43
N GLY A 168 -7.84 1.92 16.30
CA GLY A 168 -7.52 3.32 16.06
C GLY A 168 -6.61 4.00 17.10
N PRO A 169 -6.25 5.27 16.88
CA PRO A 169 -5.62 6.06 17.94
C PRO A 169 -6.63 6.25 19.08
N GLY A 170 -6.22 5.93 20.31
CA GLY A 170 -7.07 6.06 21.50
C GLY A 170 -7.82 4.82 21.93
N GLY A 171 -7.89 3.77 21.11
CA GLY A 171 -8.63 2.54 21.46
C GLY A 171 -7.80 1.45 22.13
N ARG A 172 -6.59 1.79 22.62
CA ARG A 172 -5.70 0.90 23.37
C ARG A 172 -5.21 1.60 24.64
N ALA A 173 -6.12 1.90 25.57
CA ALA A 173 -5.84 2.66 26.78
C ALA A 173 -4.93 1.91 27.78
N GLU A 174 -4.83 0.59 27.63
CA GLU A 174 -4.00 -0.33 28.39
C GLU A 174 -2.52 -0.32 27.99
N ALA A 175 -2.17 0.31 26.86
CA ALA A 175 -0.78 0.39 26.42
C ALA A 175 0.06 1.22 27.40
N ASP A 176 1.07 0.61 28.02
CA ASP A 176 1.94 1.25 29.03
C ASP A 176 3.30 1.70 28.48
N GLY A 177 3.64 1.28 27.24
CA GLY A 177 4.89 1.63 26.57
C GLY A 177 6.08 0.77 26.98
N SER A 178 5.86 -0.37 27.63
CA SER A 178 6.88 -1.39 27.90
C SER A 178 7.20 -2.22 26.66
N GLU A 179 6.17 -2.61 25.90
CA GLU A 179 6.27 -3.43 24.69
C GLU A 179 5.64 -2.74 23.48
N VAL A 180 6.05 -3.17 22.28
CA VAL A 180 5.35 -2.79 21.05
C VAL A 180 3.99 -3.47 21.00
N LEU A 181 3.02 -2.83 20.37
CA LEU A 181 1.67 -3.38 20.22
C LEU A 181 1.68 -4.57 19.26
N ASP A 182 0.73 -5.49 19.42
CA ASP A 182 0.52 -6.54 18.44
C ASP A 182 -0.02 -5.96 17.11
N PRO A 183 0.44 -6.48 15.96
CA PRO A 183 -0.10 -6.09 14.66
C PRO A 183 -1.52 -6.60 14.46
N GLU A 184 -2.34 -5.80 13.80
CA GLU A 184 -3.71 -6.13 13.39
C GLU A 184 -3.84 -6.40 11.89
N VAL A 185 -2.84 -5.95 11.12
CA VAL A 185 -2.71 -6.20 9.69
C VAL A 185 -1.23 -6.32 9.31
N PHE A 186 -0.97 -6.99 8.19
CA PHE A 186 0.30 -6.92 7.51
C PHE A 186 0.16 -6.17 6.18
N VAL A 187 1.15 -5.34 5.84
CA VAL A 187 1.10 -4.50 4.65
C VAL A 187 2.33 -4.70 3.79
N SER A 188 2.11 -5.04 2.53
CA SER A 188 3.13 -4.99 1.49
C SER A 188 2.97 -3.72 0.67
N MET A 189 4.04 -2.95 0.51
CA MET A 189 4.04 -1.68 -0.21
C MET A 189 5.18 -1.62 -1.22
N ASN A 190 4.85 -1.73 -2.51
CA ASN A 190 5.85 -1.52 -3.57
C ASN A 190 5.97 -0.04 -3.90
N ARG A 191 7.21 0.45 -3.99
CA ARG A 191 7.55 1.83 -4.31
C ARG A 191 8.15 1.88 -5.71
N PHE A 192 7.63 2.78 -6.56
CA PHE A 192 8.00 2.88 -7.96
C PHE A 192 8.58 4.26 -8.29
N THR A 193 9.52 4.26 -9.21
CA THR A 193 10.03 5.46 -9.88
C THR A 193 9.70 5.32 -11.36
N VAL A 194 8.56 5.89 -11.77
CA VAL A 194 8.13 5.95 -13.16
C VAL A 194 8.89 7.08 -13.86
N ALA A 195 9.36 6.84 -15.08
CA ALA A 195 10.05 7.85 -15.86
C ALA A 195 9.10 8.98 -16.26
N ALA A 196 9.60 10.22 -16.26
CA ALA A 196 8.80 11.38 -16.66
C ALA A 196 8.22 11.20 -18.07
N GLY A 197 6.92 11.45 -18.22
CA GLY A 197 6.18 11.26 -19.48
C GLY A 197 5.70 9.82 -19.72
N ARG A 198 5.94 8.89 -18.79
CA ARG A 198 5.51 7.48 -18.87
C ARG A 198 4.44 7.10 -17.85
N GLU A 199 3.94 8.09 -17.10
CA GLU A 199 2.92 7.94 -16.06
C GLU A 199 1.64 7.30 -16.57
N ALA A 200 1.09 7.82 -17.68
CA ALA A 200 -0.12 7.28 -18.28
C ALA A 200 0.06 5.83 -18.72
N GLU A 201 1.18 5.49 -19.36
CA GLU A 201 1.48 4.11 -19.73
C GLU A 201 1.53 3.19 -18.50
N PHE A 202 2.20 3.62 -17.43
CA PHE A 202 2.30 2.85 -16.19
C PHE A 202 0.92 2.60 -15.57
N GLU A 203 0.08 3.63 -15.48
CA GLU A 203 -1.27 3.53 -14.93
C GLU A 203 -2.17 2.64 -15.77
N GLN A 204 -2.09 2.74 -17.10
CA GLN A 204 -2.91 1.91 -18.00
C GLN A 204 -2.49 0.44 -17.95
N ARG A 205 -1.19 0.13 -17.81
CA ARG A 205 -0.75 -1.25 -17.57
C ARG A 205 -1.33 -1.80 -16.27
N TRP A 206 -1.36 -0.99 -15.21
CA TRP A 206 -1.98 -1.38 -13.95
C TRP A 206 -3.48 -1.56 -14.05
N ALA A 207 -4.20 -0.68 -14.77
CA ALA A 207 -5.64 -0.78 -14.96
C ALA A 207 -6.05 -2.04 -15.75
N ASN A 208 -5.21 -2.45 -16.70
CA ASN A 208 -5.45 -3.62 -17.54
C ASN A 208 -4.87 -4.92 -16.95
N ARG A 209 -4.30 -4.90 -15.74
CA ARG A 209 -3.79 -6.13 -15.13
C ARG A 209 -4.96 -7.06 -14.78
N GLU A 210 -4.73 -8.35 -14.91
CA GLU A 210 -5.57 -9.34 -14.23
C GLU A 210 -5.10 -9.49 -12.78
N SER A 211 -5.98 -9.16 -11.83
CA SER A 211 -5.76 -9.39 -10.40
C SER A 211 -6.64 -10.52 -9.89
N LYS A 212 -6.07 -11.34 -9.01
CA LYS A 212 -6.79 -12.37 -8.24
C LYS A 212 -6.64 -12.17 -6.73
N LEU A 213 -6.21 -10.96 -6.31
CA LEU A 213 -5.99 -10.63 -4.90
C LEU A 213 -7.28 -10.75 -4.09
N GLN A 214 -8.41 -10.30 -4.66
CA GLN A 214 -9.72 -10.33 -3.99
C GLN A 214 -10.19 -11.72 -3.56
N ASP A 215 -9.61 -12.77 -4.16
CA ASP A 215 -9.92 -14.18 -3.89
C ASP A 215 -8.90 -14.86 -2.95
N GLN A 216 -7.88 -14.12 -2.48
CA GLN A 216 -6.83 -14.71 -1.64
C GLN A 216 -7.22 -14.70 -0.17
N PRO A 217 -7.07 -15.84 0.54
CA PRO A 217 -7.27 -15.88 1.98
C PRO A 217 -6.44 -14.82 2.70
N GLY A 218 -7.08 -14.14 3.64
CA GLY A 218 -6.47 -13.08 4.43
C GLY A 218 -6.20 -11.77 3.69
N PHE A 219 -6.50 -11.64 2.38
CA PHE A 219 -6.45 -10.34 1.71
C PHE A 219 -7.56 -9.42 2.24
N ARG A 220 -7.24 -8.14 2.43
CA ARG A 220 -8.22 -7.10 2.83
C ARG A 220 -8.49 -6.14 1.68
N PHE A 221 -7.47 -5.38 1.26
CA PHE A 221 -7.61 -4.44 0.15
C PHE A 221 -6.27 -4.12 -0.51
N PHE A 222 -6.35 -3.58 -1.73
CA PHE A 222 -5.24 -3.07 -2.51
C PHE A 222 -5.56 -1.67 -3.03
N GLN A 223 -4.55 -0.80 -3.09
CA GLN A 223 -4.64 0.51 -3.74
C GLN A 223 -3.34 0.84 -4.49
N LEU A 224 -3.46 1.27 -5.75
CA LEU A 224 -2.38 1.99 -6.45
C LEU A 224 -2.51 3.49 -6.15
N MET A 225 -1.40 4.19 -5.97
CA MET A 225 -1.42 5.60 -5.64
C MET A 225 -0.33 6.37 -6.38
N ARG A 226 -0.69 7.56 -6.86
CA ARG A 226 0.23 8.55 -7.46
C ARG A 226 0.50 9.67 -6.49
N ARG A 227 1.75 10.15 -6.41
CA ARG A 227 2.09 11.30 -5.56
C ARG A 227 1.32 12.55 -6.00
N ASP A 228 0.74 13.29 -5.06
CA ASP A 228 -0.03 14.53 -5.30
C ASP A 228 0.77 15.81 -5.00
N GLN A 229 2.09 15.68 -4.86
CA GLN A 229 3.03 16.77 -4.59
C GLN A 229 4.37 16.45 -5.26
N THR A 230 5.23 17.46 -5.41
CA THR A 230 6.64 17.21 -5.74
C THR A 230 7.25 16.29 -4.69
N PRO A 231 7.77 15.11 -5.08
CA PRO A 231 8.43 14.20 -4.15
C PRO A 231 9.69 14.84 -3.53
N ASP A 232 9.94 14.54 -2.26
CA ASP A 232 11.20 14.78 -1.57
C ASP A 232 12.14 13.56 -1.63
N ASP A 233 11.71 12.53 -2.36
CA ASP A 233 12.42 11.31 -2.70
C ASP A 233 12.22 11.05 -4.21
N ASP A 234 12.65 9.90 -4.70
CA ASP A 234 12.52 9.49 -6.10
C ASP A 234 11.25 8.67 -6.36
N VAL A 235 10.28 8.66 -5.44
CA VAL A 235 9.08 7.81 -5.53
C VAL A 235 7.87 8.64 -5.93
N ASN A 236 7.35 8.35 -7.12
CA ASN A 236 6.14 9.01 -7.66
C ASN A 236 4.91 8.11 -7.65
N TYR A 237 5.06 6.80 -7.46
CA TYR A 237 3.95 5.86 -7.25
C TYR A 237 4.23 4.87 -6.14
N ILE A 238 3.16 4.45 -5.45
CA ILE A 238 3.17 3.33 -4.53
C ILE A 238 1.97 2.42 -4.80
N SER A 239 2.15 1.12 -4.64
CA SER A 239 1.03 0.18 -4.52
C SER A 239 1.05 -0.40 -3.12
N MET A 240 -0.09 -0.50 -2.47
CA MET A 240 -0.25 -1.06 -1.14
C MET A 240 -1.25 -2.22 -1.19
N ALA A 241 -0.93 -3.34 -0.56
CA ALA A 241 -1.88 -4.39 -0.24
C ALA A 241 -1.86 -4.64 1.28
N ALA A 242 -3.04 -4.67 1.89
CA ALA A 242 -3.24 -5.01 3.29
C ALA A 242 -3.79 -6.43 3.41
N TRP A 243 -3.29 -7.14 4.41
CA TRP A 243 -3.58 -8.54 4.74
C TRP A 243 -3.94 -8.64 6.22
N ASP A 244 -4.72 -9.65 6.60
CA ASP A 244 -5.08 -9.90 7.99
C ASP A 244 -3.81 -10.11 8.85
N ASP A 245 -2.81 -10.80 8.31
CA ASP A 245 -1.53 -11.02 8.99
C ASP A 245 -0.40 -11.31 7.98
N ARG A 246 0.82 -11.49 8.51
CA ARG A 246 2.01 -11.81 7.71
C ARG A 246 1.91 -13.19 7.07
N GLU A 247 1.31 -14.16 7.76
CA GLU A 247 1.19 -15.53 7.27
C GLU A 247 0.32 -15.59 6.01
N ALA A 248 -0.80 -14.88 5.99
CA ALA A 248 -1.66 -14.74 4.81
C ALA A 248 -0.89 -14.15 3.61
N PHE A 249 -0.11 -13.09 3.83
CA PHE A 249 0.74 -12.53 2.79
C PHE A 249 1.78 -13.54 2.29
N ASP A 250 2.46 -14.24 3.21
CA ASP A 250 3.49 -15.20 2.84
C ASP A 250 2.93 -16.41 2.10
N ASN A 251 1.74 -16.90 2.49
CA ASN A 251 1.02 -17.96 1.80
C ASN A 251 0.68 -17.54 0.36
N TRP A 252 0.19 -16.30 0.17
CA TRP A 252 -0.03 -15.77 -1.18
C TRP A 252 1.28 -15.62 -1.97
N ARG A 253 2.31 -15.03 -1.36
CA ARG A 253 3.63 -14.78 -1.97
C ARG A 253 4.30 -16.07 -2.47
N ASN A 254 4.17 -17.15 -1.69
CA ASN A 254 4.75 -18.44 -2.03
C ASN A 254 3.84 -19.31 -2.91
N GLY A 255 2.56 -18.92 -3.05
CA GLY A 255 1.55 -19.63 -3.82
C GLY A 255 1.57 -19.33 -5.32
N GLU A 256 0.66 -19.97 -6.04
CA GLU A 256 0.48 -19.74 -7.49
C GLU A 256 -0.02 -18.32 -7.81
N GLY A 257 -0.75 -17.69 -6.88
CA GLY A 257 -1.29 -16.34 -7.05
C GLY A 257 -0.19 -15.31 -7.32
N PHE A 258 0.92 -15.38 -6.57
CA PHE A 258 2.07 -14.50 -6.77
C PHE A 258 2.73 -14.72 -8.14
N LYS A 259 2.96 -15.98 -8.53
CA LYS A 259 3.55 -16.34 -9.83
C LYS A 259 2.71 -15.81 -10.98
N LYS A 260 1.38 -15.90 -10.90
CA LYS A 260 0.46 -15.38 -11.92
C LYS A 260 0.52 -13.83 -11.98
N ALA A 261 0.53 -13.15 -10.84
CA ALA A 261 0.61 -11.69 -10.78
C ALA A 261 1.96 -11.09 -11.24
N HIS A 262 3.06 -11.86 -11.14
CA HIS A 262 4.42 -11.40 -11.42
C HIS A 262 5.09 -12.15 -12.59
N GLY A 263 4.30 -12.75 -13.49
CA GLY A 263 4.80 -13.36 -14.73
C GLY A 263 5.74 -14.57 -14.53
N GLY A 264 5.62 -15.29 -13.41
CA GLY A 264 6.42 -16.45 -13.08
C GLY A 264 7.81 -16.15 -12.50
N GLY A 265 8.15 -14.88 -12.28
CA GLY A 265 9.40 -14.48 -11.62
C GLY A 265 9.50 -14.97 -10.17
N LYS A 266 10.74 -15.21 -9.70
CA LYS A 266 10.98 -15.45 -8.26
C LYS A 266 10.61 -14.20 -7.46
N PRO A 267 10.08 -14.34 -6.22
CA PRO A 267 9.86 -13.20 -5.34
C PRO A 267 11.17 -12.40 -5.19
N PRO A 268 11.13 -11.05 -5.24
CA PRO A 268 12.32 -10.26 -5.01
C PRO A 268 12.87 -10.57 -3.61
N GLN A 269 14.17 -10.90 -3.54
CA GLN A 269 14.93 -10.93 -2.28
C GLN A 269 15.34 -9.49 -1.94
N ALA A 270 15.17 -9.05 -0.70
CA ALA A 270 15.62 -7.72 -0.32
C ALA A 270 17.14 -7.75 -0.06
N GLY A 271 17.94 -7.49 -1.10
CA GLY A 271 19.41 -7.45 -0.89
C GLY A 271 20.30 -7.23 -2.10
N ALA A 272 19.81 -7.35 -3.35
CA ALA A 272 20.63 -7.06 -4.53
C ALA A 272 20.65 -5.55 -4.83
N GLY A 273 21.28 -4.79 -3.95
CA GLY A 273 21.33 -3.33 -3.98
C GLY A 273 22.72 -2.73 -3.87
N HIS A 274 23.79 -3.43 -4.25
CA HIS A 274 25.10 -2.80 -4.49
C HIS A 274 25.94 -3.58 -5.50
N GLY A 275 26.19 -2.96 -6.66
CA GLY A 275 27.25 -3.33 -7.60
C GLY A 275 26.80 -4.13 -8.81
N GLY A 276 26.89 -3.51 -9.99
CA GLY A 276 26.88 -4.23 -11.28
C GLY A 276 26.08 -3.54 -12.37
N ALA A 277 26.79 -2.80 -13.23
CA ALA A 277 26.30 -2.49 -14.55
C ALA A 277 26.14 -3.79 -15.37
N GLY A 278 25.01 -3.93 -16.08
CA GLY A 278 24.80 -4.96 -17.10
C GLY A 278 24.04 -6.20 -16.60
N GLY A 279 22.80 -6.35 -17.04
CA GLY A 279 22.00 -7.57 -16.80
C GLY A 279 20.51 -7.36 -17.01
N GLU A 280 20.09 -7.42 -18.26
CA GLU A 280 18.77 -7.83 -18.76
C GLU A 280 17.50 -7.37 -18.01
N GLY A 281 16.84 -6.36 -18.61
CA GLY A 281 15.40 -6.32 -18.82
C GLY A 281 14.51 -6.63 -17.62
N SER A 282 13.87 -5.59 -17.08
CA SER A 282 12.65 -5.67 -16.30
C SER A 282 11.57 -6.47 -17.06
N SER A 283 11.58 -7.79 -16.90
CA SER A 283 10.74 -8.74 -17.62
C SER A 283 9.44 -9.07 -16.90
N GLY A 284 9.11 -8.32 -15.85
CA GLY A 284 7.75 -8.25 -15.33
C GLY A 284 6.86 -7.36 -16.22
N PRO A 285 5.53 -7.57 -16.22
CA PRO A 285 4.57 -6.82 -17.07
C PRO A 285 4.63 -5.29 -16.93
N MET A 286 5.29 -4.77 -15.87
CA MET A 286 5.36 -3.35 -15.51
C MET A 286 6.67 -2.65 -15.90
N GLY A 287 7.63 -3.34 -16.52
CA GLY A 287 9.01 -2.87 -16.66
C GLY A 287 9.25 -1.65 -17.55
N GLY A 288 8.48 -1.50 -18.63
CA GLY A 288 8.81 -0.54 -19.71
C GLY A 288 8.79 0.95 -19.34
N ALA A 289 8.12 1.32 -18.24
CA ALA A 289 7.94 2.70 -17.79
C ALA A 289 8.79 3.08 -16.57
N LEU A 290 9.50 2.12 -15.96
CA LEU A 290 10.22 2.32 -14.71
C LEU A 290 11.67 2.74 -14.95
N VAL A 291 12.18 3.64 -14.11
CA VAL A 291 13.60 4.03 -14.10
C VAL A 291 14.48 2.91 -13.54
N ARG A 292 13.91 2.06 -12.66
CA ARG A 292 14.57 0.93 -11.99
C ARG A 292 13.53 -0.03 -11.41
N PRO A 293 13.91 -1.24 -10.97
CA PRO A 293 12.98 -2.17 -10.35
C PRO A 293 12.23 -1.57 -9.14
N PRO A 294 10.97 -1.98 -8.89
CA PRO A 294 10.22 -1.56 -7.71
C PRO A 294 10.92 -1.98 -6.42
N ARG A 295 10.79 -1.18 -5.36
CA ARG A 295 11.32 -1.48 -4.03
C ARG A 295 10.18 -1.91 -3.09
N PRO A 296 10.12 -3.17 -2.65
CA PRO A 296 9.10 -3.63 -1.71
C PRO A 296 9.46 -3.24 -0.28
N TYR A 297 8.55 -2.55 0.41
CA TYR A 297 8.60 -2.32 1.85
C TYR A 297 7.48 -3.10 2.53
N PHE A 298 7.75 -3.59 3.73
CA PHE A 298 6.82 -4.38 4.53
C PHE A 298 6.56 -3.70 5.86
N TYR A 299 5.31 -3.79 6.32
CA TYR A 299 4.89 -3.18 7.57
C TYR A 299 3.97 -4.08 8.37
N GLU A 300 4.12 -3.98 9.68
CA GLU A 300 3.12 -4.39 10.66
C GLU A 300 2.23 -3.20 10.95
N GLY A 301 0.94 -3.34 10.68
CA GLY A 301 -0.04 -2.29 10.93
C GLY A 301 -0.76 -2.48 12.25
N LYS A 302 -0.82 -1.40 13.01
CA LYS A 302 -1.33 -1.31 14.37
C LYS A 302 -2.31 -0.17 14.48
N LEU A 303 -3.17 -0.22 15.50
CA LEU A 303 -4.15 0.83 15.77
C LEU A 303 -4.99 1.10 14.53
N VAL A 304 -5.42 0.03 13.86
CA VAL A 304 -6.16 0.16 12.61
C VAL A 304 -7.58 0.58 12.93
N LEU A 305 -8.07 1.56 12.17
CA LEU A 305 -9.41 2.10 12.28
C LEU A 305 -10.02 2.17 10.89
N GLU A 306 -11.10 1.44 10.70
CA GLU A 306 -11.79 1.32 9.43
C GLU A 306 -13.22 1.85 9.58
N SER A 307 -13.65 2.72 8.66
CA SER A 307 -15.03 3.22 8.65
C SER A 307 -16.00 2.13 8.20
N GLU A 308 -17.30 2.36 8.39
CA GLU A 308 -18.33 1.42 7.89
C GLU A 308 -18.29 1.26 6.37
N GLN A 309 -17.76 2.25 5.68
CA GLN A 309 -17.67 2.23 4.23
C GLN A 309 -16.32 1.67 3.73
N GLY A 310 -15.47 1.16 4.64
CA GLY A 310 -14.17 0.58 4.34
C GLY A 310 -13.12 1.58 3.85
N ALA A 311 -11.95 1.06 3.47
CA ALA A 311 -10.87 1.81 2.82
C ALA A 311 -11.29 2.53 1.51
#